data_AF-G5S2D1-F1
#
_entry.id   AF-G5S2D1-F1
#
_cell.length_a   1.000
_cell.length_b   1.000
_cell.length_c   1.000
_cell.angle_alpha   90.00
_cell.angle_beta   90.00
_cell.angle_gamma   90.00
#
_symmetry.space_group_name_H-M   'P 1'
#
loop_
_entity.id
_entity.type
_entity.pdbx_description
1 polymer ?
#
loop_
_entity_poly.entity_id
_entity_poly.type
_entity_poly.pdbx_seq_one_letter_code
_entity_poly.pdbx_strand_id
1 'polypeptide(L)'
;YARAWPDRASLNHYLKQHFGPDRLRQWLKQGEDQHALEGMLFSELALMVVDKKLFARHYVRIFNDASALTLFAESRTTLRMFLDDCRLARNEVIARQPLTSAQLMLLNVQYQQIVRPIQRAYAEKRTRVNPASFLLADERELRQFWETARLKDRQAGGDKHEISEGIEPPRKRPPRTPEEREQLISGALWGGVGVMS
;
A
#
# COMPACT_ATOMS: atom_id res chain seq x y z
N TYR A 1 -4.17 20.75 7.02
CA TYR A 1 -3.90 19.79 5.93
C TYR A 1 -3.93 18.39 6.49
N ALA A 2 -4.76 17.49 5.98
CA ALA A 2 -4.83 16.12 6.49
C ALA A 2 -3.79 15.26 5.76
N ARG A 3 -2.54 15.21 6.27
CA ARG A 3 -1.71 14.03 5.98
C ARG A 3 -2.21 12.91 6.87
N ALA A 4 -2.37 11.71 6.31
CA ALA A 4 -2.75 10.54 7.11
C ALA A 4 -1.72 10.26 8.22
N TRP A 5 -0.44 10.55 7.95
CA TRP A 5 0.65 10.49 8.93
C TRP A 5 1.45 11.81 8.94
N PRO A 6 1.73 12.39 10.12
CA PRO A 6 2.48 13.64 10.23
C PRO A 6 3.96 13.50 9.84
N ASP A 7 4.55 12.34 10.11
CA ASP A 7 5.97 12.05 9.89
C ASP A 7 6.22 10.56 9.56
N ARG A 8 7.49 10.22 9.31
CA ARG A 8 7.91 8.85 8.98
C ARG A 8 7.84 7.90 10.18
N ALA A 9 8.06 8.39 11.40
CA ALA A 9 8.06 7.55 12.61
C ALA A 9 6.64 7.04 12.92
N SER A 10 5.65 7.92 12.83
CA SER A 10 4.23 7.62 12.98
C SER A 10 3.71 6.67 11.90
N LEU A 11 4.13 6.85 10.64
CA LEU A 11 3.84 5.90 9.57
C LEU A 11 4.46 4.52 9.87
N ASN A 12 5.76 4.46 10.19
CA ASN A 12 6.43 3.19 10.49
C ASN A 12 5.82 2.49 11.71
N HIS A 13 5.41 3.24 12.73
CA HIS A 13 4.70 2.70 13.89
C HIS A 13 3.37 2.06 13.46
N TYR A 14 2.58 2.77 12.65
CA TYR A 14 1.33 2.25 12.09
C TYR A 14 1.57 0.97 11.29
N LEU A 15 2.51 0.99 10.34
CA LEU A 15 2.84 -0.17 9.50
C LEU A 15 3.29 -1.36 10.35
N LYS A 16 4.15 -1.15 11.35
CA LYS A 16 4.60 -2.21 12.27
C LYS A 16 3.43 -2.82 13.04
N GLN A 17 2.51 -1.99 13.54
CA GLN A 17 1.36 -2.44 14.33
C GLN A 17 0.36 -3.24 13.50
N HIS A 18 0.12 -2.80 12.25
CA HIS A 18 -0.97 -3.32 11.43
C HIS A 18 -0.54 -4.41 10.44
N PHE A 19 0.71 -4.40 9.97
CA PHE A 19 1.25 -5.39 9.03
C PHE A 19 2.36 -6.26 9.62
N GLY A 20 2.83 -5.90 10.80
CA GLY A 20 3.89 -6.62 11.52
C GLY A 20 5.30 -6.10 11.23
N PRO A 21 6.25 -6.39 12.13
CA PRO A 21 7.63 -5.92 12.02
C PRO A 21 8.38 -6.53 10.83
N ASP A 22 8.03 -7.74 10.41
CA ASP A 22 8.72 -8.44 9.32
C ASP A 22 8.42 -7.79 7.96
N ARG A 23 7.14 -7.51 7.68
CA ARG A 23 6.74 -6.76 6.47
C ARG A 23 7.36 -5.37 6.45
N LEU A 24 7.33 -4.64 7.56
CA LEU A 24 7.97 -3.33 7.63
C LEU A 24 9.46 -3.40 7.30
N ARG A 25 10.20 -4.37 7.87
CA ARG A 25 11.63 -4.55 7.56
C ARG A 25 11.86 -4.85 6.08
N GLN A 26 11.02 -5.69 5.47
CA GLN A 26 11.09 -5.99 4.05
C GLN A 26 10.88 -4.73 3.20
N TRP A 27 9.83 -3.95 3.48
CA TRP A 27 9.53 -2.74 2.73
C TRP A 27 10.62 -1.67 2.89
N LEU A 28 11.18 -1.50 4.08
CA LEU A 28 12.31 -0.59 4.31
C LEU A 28 13.57 -1.01 3.55
N LYS A 29 13.77 -2.32 3.33
CA LYS A 29 14.87 -2.86 2.51
C LYS A 29 14.65 -2.65 1.01
N GLN A 30 13.40 -2.63 0.57
CA GLN A 30 13.01 -2.53 -0.85
C GLN A 30 12.77 -1.08 -1.31
N GLY A 31 12.43 -0.17 -0.41
CA GLY A 31 12.22 1.26 -0.71
C GLY A 31 13.52 2.05 -0.78
N GLU A 32 13.52 3.15 -1.55
CA GLU A 32 14.66 4.06 -1.62
C GLU A 32 14.70 4.93 -0.36
N ASP A 33 15.90 5.31 0.10
CA ASP A 33 16.12 6.05 1.34
C ASP A 33 15.37 5.50 2.58
N GLN A 34 15.14 4.17 2.55
CA GLN A 34 14.36 3.43 3.55
C GLN A 34 12.91 3.95 3.68
N HIS A 35 12.30 4.47 2.62
CA HIS A 35 10.88 4.82 2.62
C HIS A 35 10.00 3.59 2.44
N ALA A 36 9.33 3.17 3.52
CA ALA A 36 8.54 1.93 3.53
C ALA A 36 7.48 1.88 2.41
N LEU A 37 6.79 2.98 2.11
CA LEU A 37 5.76 3.01 1.07
C LEU A 37 6.31 2.67 -0.32
N GLU A 38 7.58 2.98 -0.60
CA GLU A 38 8.19 2.71 -1.90
C GLU A 38 8.60 1.25 -2.09
N GLY A 39 8.68 0.50 -1.00
CA GLY A 39 8.88 -0.95 -0.99
C GLY A 39 7.58 -1.75 -0.96
N MET A 40 6.42 -1.10 -0.78
CA MET A 40 5.13 -1.77 -0.76
C MET A 40 4.67 -2.15 -2.18
N LEU A 41 3.95 -3.26 -2.29
CA LEU A 41 3.24 -3.62 -3.52
C LEU A 41 2.10 -2.63 -3.80
N PHE A 42 1.61 -2.61 -5.04
CA PHE A 42 0.47 -1.76 -5.40
C PHE A 42 -0.78 -2.14 -4.59
N SER A 43 -1.07 -3.43 -4.45
CA SER A 43 -2.19 -3.92 -3.63
C SER A 43 -2.09 -3.50 -2.16
N GLU A 44 -0.88 -3.48 -1.61
CA GLU A 44 -0.64 -3.06 -0.22
C GLU A 44 -0.84 -1.55 -0.06
N LEU A 45 -0.38 -0.74 -1.02
CA LEU A 45 -0.64 0.70 -1.05
C LEU A 45 -2.13 1.00 -1.24
N ALA A 46 -2.80 0.28 -2.13
CA ALA A 46 -4.22 0.42 -2.38
C ALA A 46 -5.04 0.05 -1.13
N LEU A 47 -4.65 -1.03 -0.43
CA LEU A 47 -5.26 -1.43 0.84
C LEU A 47 -5.17 -0.32 1.89
N MET A 48 -4.07 0.42 1.96
CA MET A 48 -3.95 1.58 2.86
C MET A 48 -4.95 2.69 2.56
N VAL A 49 -5.42 2.81 1.32
CA VAL A 49 -6.43 3.78 0.91
C VAL A 49 -7.84 3.27 1.22
N VAL A 50 -8.12 1.99 0.94
CA VAL A 50 -9.47 1.42 1.00
C VAL A 50 -9.78 0.62 2.27
N ASP A 51 -8.82 0.49 3.19
CA ASP A 51 -9.06 -0.02 4.53
C ASP A 51 -10.17 0.79 5.20
N LYS A 52 -11.17 0.10 5.76
CA LYS A 52 -12.37 0.73 6.30
C LYS A 52 -12.07 1.83 7.32
N LYS A 53 -11.09 1.63 8.22
CA LYS A 53 -10.76 2.58 9.28
C LYS A 53 -9.95 3.75 8.74
N LEU A 54 -8.94 3.48 7.91
CA LEU A 54 -8.14 4.54 7.28
C LEU A 54 -8.99 5.39 6.33
N PHE A 55 -9.84 4.76 5.52
CA PHE A 55 -10.73 5.44 4.59
C PHE A 55 -11.66 6.41 5.31
N ALA A 56 -12.40 5.93 6.32
CA ALA A 56 -13.29 6.77 7.11
C ALA A 56 -12.57 7.93 7.80
N ARG A 57 -11.34 7.70 8.27
CA ARG A 57 -10.58 8.71 9.01
C ARG A 57 -9.92 9.77 8.12
N HIS A 58 -9.39 9.36 6.96
CA HIS A 58 -8.49 10.19 6.16
C HIS A 58 -8.99 10.49 4.76
N TYR A 59 -9.70 9.55 4.12
CA TYR A 59 -9.98 9.61 2.68
C TYR A 59 -11.44 9.89 2.35
N VAL A 60 -12.38 9.65 3.27
CA VAL A 60 -13.81 9.93 3.05
C VAL A 60 -14.04 11.38 2.64
N ARG A 61 -13.32 12.33 3.24
CA ARG A 61 -13.47 13.77 2.90
C ARG A 61 -12.99 14.10 1.49
N ILE A 62 -12.20 13.23 0.85
CA ILE A 62 -11.76 13.37 -0.54
C ILE A 62 -12.81 12.75 -1.47
N PHE A 63 -13.28 11.54 -1.14
CA PHE A 63 -14.10 10.70 -2.01
C PHE A 63 -15.62 10.78 -1.77
N ASN A 64 -16.09 11.56 -0.79
CA ASN A 64 -17.52 11.79 -0.51
C ASN A 64 -18.15 12.80 -1.50
N ASP A 65 -17.84 12.69 -2.78
CA ASP A 65 -18.51 13.42 -3.86
C ASP A 65 -19.63 12.54 -4.41
N ALA A 66 -20.89 12.97 -4.28
CA ALA A 66 -22.07 12.21 -4.71
C ALA A 66 -22.07 11.83 -6.20
N SER A 67 -21.23 12.47 -7.01
CA SER A 67 -21.13 12.24 -8.46
C SER A 67 -20.05 11.24 -8.89
N ALA A 68 -19.27 10.69 -7.95
CA ALA A 68 -18.17 9.78 -8.24
C ALA A 68 -18.24 8.50 -7.40
N LEU A 69 -17.67 7.41 -7.93
CA LEU A 69 -17.58 6.11 -7.24
C LEU A 69 -18.94 5.50 -6.85
N THR A 70 -19.95 5.69 -7.70
CA THR A 70 -21.36 5.33 -7.44
C THR A 70 -21.75 3.91 -7.87
N LEU A 71 -20.81 3.07 -8.31
CA LEU A 71 -21.11 1.71 -8.78
C LEU A 71 -21.74 0.85 -7.68
N PHE A 72 -21.24 0.98 -6.45
CA PHE A 72 -21.81 0.41 -5.25
C PHE A 72 -22.33 1.50 -4.32
N ALA A 73 -23.20 1.10 -3.37
CA ALA A 73 -23.73 2.00 -2.34
C ALA A 73 -22.62 2.66 -1.49
N GLU A 74 -21.52 1.94 -1.25
CA GLU A 74 -20.35 2.47 -0.55
C GLU A 74 -19.24 2.86 -1.54
N SER A 75 -18.90 4.15 -1.61
CA SER A 75 -17.83 4.68 -2.49
C SER A 75 -16.48 3.99 -2.27
N ARG A 76 -16.19 3.55 -1.03
CA ARG A 76 -14.99 2.79 -0.67
C ARG A 76 -14.91 1.46 -1.43
N THR A 77 -16.03 0.74 -1.50
CA THR A 77 -16.11 -0.56 -2.19
C THR A 77 -15.93 -0.39 -3.69
N THR A 78 -16.56 0.63 -4.27
CA THR A 78 -16.31 1.01 -5.68
C THR A 78 -14.84 1.33 -5.92
N LEU A 79 -14.21 2.13 -5.04
CA LEU A 79 -12.79 2.49 -5.16
C LEU A 79 -11.90 1.25 -5.07
N ARG A 80 -12.17 0.31 -4.16
CA ARG A 80 -11.42 -0.95 -4.03
C ARG A 80 -11.46 -1.76 -5.33
N MET A 81 -12.65 -1.91 -5.92
CA MET A 81 -12.80 -2.65 -7.19
C MET A 81 -12.05 -1.98 -8.33
N PHE A 82 -12.16 -0.65 -8.47
CA PHE A 82 -11.42 0.06 -9.52
C PHE A 82 -9.91 -0.02 -9.34
N LEU A 83 -9.42 0.01 -8.09
CA LEU A 83 -8.01 -0.19 -7.81
C LEU A 83 -7.56 -1.62 -8.11
N ASP A 84 -8.42 -2.64 -7.92
CA ASP A 84 -8.06 -4.01 -8.29
C ASP A 84 -7.98 -4.19 -9.81
N ASP A 85 -8.90 -3.57 -10.56
CA ASP A 85 -8.80 -3.52 -12.03
C ASP A 85 -7.52 -2.82 -12.49
N CYS A 86 -7.13 -1.72 -11.83
CA CYS A 86 -5.85 -1.06 -12.07
C CYS A 86 -4.65 -1.97 -11.77
N ARG A 87 -4.72 -2.77 -10.70
CA ARG A 87 -3.68 -3.75 -10.35
C ARG A 87 -3.52 -4.81 -11.44
N LEU A 88 -4.63 -5.37 -11.92
CA LEU A 88 -4.62 -6.36 -12.99
C LEU A 88 -4.00 -5.79 -14.28
N ALA A 89 -4.46 -4.61 -14.70
CA ALA A 89 -3.90 -3.94 -15.88
C ALA A 89 -2.41 -3.61 -15.72
N ARG A 90 -2.00 -3.10 -14.54
CA ARG A 90 -0.60 -2.84 -14.22
C ARG A 90 0.25 -4.11 -14.35
N ASN A 91 -0.26 -5.24 -13.87
CA ASN A 91 0.47 -6.51 -13.92
C ASN A 91 0.68 -6.99 -15.36
N GLU A 92 -0.31 -6.84 -16.24
CA GLU A 92 -0.15 -7.11 -17.68
C GLU A 92 0.96 -6.25 -18.30
N VAL A 93 0.96 -4.94 -18.02
CA VAL A 93 1.97 -4.01 -18.54
C VAL A 93 3.39 -4.34 -18.02
N ILE A 94 3.50 -4.77 -16.76
CA ILE A 94 4.76 -5.25 -16.18
C ILE A 94 5.23 -6.53 -16.88
N ALA A 95 4.31 -7.47 -17.12
CA ALA A 95 4.54 -8.70 -17.87
C ALA A 95 4.75 -8.47 -19.39
N ARG A 96 4.81 -7.20 -19.83
CA ARG A 96 4.96 -6.79 -21.23
C ARG A 96 3.83 -7.30 -22.14
N GLN A 97 2.66 -7.56 -21.56
CA GLN A 97 1.46 -7.89 -22.31
C GLN A 97 0.70 -6.61 -22.67
N PRO A 98 0.15 -6.51 -23.90
CA PRO A 98 -0.67 -5.39 -24.29
C PRO A 98 -2.03 -5.45 -23.58
N LEU A 99 -2.55 -4.28 -23.22
CA LEU A 99 -3.94 -4.16 -22.77
C LEU A 99 -4.88 -4.15 -23.99
N THR A 100 -6.01 -4.84 -23.87
CA THR A 100 -7.07 -4.80 -24.88
C THR A 100 -7.75 -3.43 -24.92
N SER A 101 -8.38 -3.09 -26.05
CA SER A 101 -9.15 -1.84 -26.18
C SER A 101 -10.25 -1.71 -25.11
N ALA A 102 -10.89 -2.83 -24.74
CA ALA A 102 -11.91 -2.84 -23.69
C ALA A 102 -11.30 -2.53 -22.31
N GLN A 103 -10.15 -3.11 -21.97
CA GLN A 103 -9.43 -2.81 -20.73
C GLN A 103 -9.00 -1.34 -20.68
N LEU A 104 -8.46 -0.80 -21.78
CA LEU A 104 -8.08 0.62 -21.85
C LEU A 104 -9.28 1.55 -21.67
N MET A 105 -10.42 1.24 -22.29
CA MET A 105 -11.65 2.01 -22.14
C MET A 105 -12.16 1.98 -20.70
N LEU A 106 -12.16 0.80 -20.07
CA LEU A 106 -12.56 0.62 -18.67
C LEU A 106 -11.66 1.44 -17.73
N LEU A 107 -10.33 1.31 -17.89
CA LEU A 107 -9.36 2.06 -17.09
C LEU A 107 -9.54 3.57 -17.25
N ASN A 108 -9.85 4.06 -18.46
CA ASN A 108 -10.10 5.48 -18.68
C ASN A 108 -11.34 5.97 -17.90
N VAL A 109 -12.44 5.21 -17.93
CA VAL A 109 -13.65 5.54 -17.16
C VAL A 109 -13.36 5.53 -15.65
N GLN A 110 -12.68 4.51 -15.16
CA GLN A 110 -12.32 4.37 -13.75
C GLN A 110 -11.36 5.47 -13.30
N TYR A 111 -10.37 5.81 -14.13
CA TYR A 111 -9.44 6.91 -13.89
C TYR A 111 -10.19 8.23 -13.65
N GLN A 112 -11.18 8.57 -14.49
CA GLN A 112 -11.97 9.79 -14.31
C GLN A 112 -12.75 9.77 -12.99
N GLN A 113 -13.30 8.62 -12.62
CA GLN A 113 -14.05 8.44 -11.36
C GLN A 113 -13.16 8.55 -10.12
N ILE A 114 -11.91 8.10 -10.19
CA ILE A 114 -10.93 8.21 -9.09
C ILE A 114 -10.34 9.61 -9.00
N VAL A 115 -9.96 10.19 -10.14
CA VAL A 115 -9.19 11.44 -10.19
C VAL A 115 -10.04 12.67 -9.94
N ARG A 116 -11.29 12.70 -10.42
CA ARG A 116 -12.14 13.89 -10.28
C ARG A 116 -12.33 14.34 -8.81
N PRO A 117 -12.65 13.45 -7.85
CA PRO A 117 -12.70 13.83 -6.43
C PRO A 117 -11.38 14.34 -5.87
N ILE A 118 -10.25 13.77 -6.29
CA ILE A 118 -8.90 14.19 -5.88
C ILE A 118 -8.58 15.58 -6.44
N GLN A 119 -8.86 15.81 -7.72
CA GLN A 119 -8.65 17.10 -8.39
C GLN A 119 -9.48 18.21 -7.72
N ARG A 120 -10.74 17.91 -7.38
CA ARG A 120 -11.60 18.83 -6.63
C ARG A 120 -11.04 19.10 -5.24
N ALA A 121 -10.61 18.07 -4.52
CA ALA A 121 -9.99 18.21 -3.20
C ALA A 121 -8.69 19.05 -3.26
N TYR A 122 -7.94 18.95 -4.35
CA TYR A 122 -6.75 19.78 -4.57
C TYR A 122 -7.11 21.25 -4.80
N ALA A 123 -8.08 21.52 -5.68
CA ALA A 123 -8.57 22.87 -5.95
C ALA A 123 -9.12 23.56 -4.68
N GLU A 124 -9.80 22.80 -3.82
CA GLU A 124 -10.32 23.26 -2.53
C GLU A 124 -9.27 23.23 -1.41
N LYS A 125 -7.99 22.95 -1.71
CA LYS A 125 -6.86 22.89 -0.76
C LYS A 125 -7.04 21.86 0.38
N ARG A 126 -7.93 20.88 0.20
CA ARG A 126 -8.15 19.75 1.12
C ARG A 126 -7.04 18.71 1.01
N THR A 127 -6.43 18.57 -0.16
CA THR A 127 -5.20 17.77 -0.39
C THR A 127 -4.11 18.61 -1.07
N ARG A 128 -2.86 18.17 -0.94
CA ARG A 128 -1.71 18.73 -1.68
C ARG A 128 -1.41 17.98 -2.98
N VAL A 129 -2.03 16.82 -3.18
CA VAL A 129 -1.82 15.98 -4.36
C VAL A 129 -2.54 16.60 -5.55
N ASN A 130 -1.80 17.06 -6.55
CA ASN A 130 -2.35 17.50 -7.83
C ASN A 130 -2.37 16.29 -8.78
N PRO A 131 -3.52 15.67 -9.08
CA PRO A 131 -3.51 14.50 -9.95
C PRO A 131 -3.15 14.85 -11.40
N ALA A 132 -3.37 16.09 -11.85
CA ALA A 132 -3.01 16.53 -13.19
C ALA A 132 -1.48 16.59 -13.41
N SER A 133 -0.67 16.76 -12.37
CA SER A 133 0.79 16.82 -12.52
C SER A 133 1.39 15.48 -12.96
N PHE A 134 0.71 14.36 -12.69
CA PHE A 134 1.17 13.03 -13.12
C PHE A 134 0.95 12.78 -14.63
N LEU A 135 0.15 13.62 -15.31
CA LEU A 135 -0.05 13.54 -16.76
C LEU A 135 1.02 14.29 -17.56
N LEU A 136 1.90 15.04 -16.89
CA LEU A 136 2.96 15.83 -17.53
C LEU A 136 4.25 15.03 -17.75
N ALA A 137 4.29 13.76 -17.32
CA ALA A 137 5.47 12.91 -17.44
C ALA A 137 5.83 12.67 -18.91
N ASP A 138 7.10 12.82 -19.24
CA ASP A 138 7.57 12.56 -20.60
C ASP A 138 7.75 11.05 -20.88
N GLU A 139 8.01 10.71 -22.14
CA GLU A 139 8.16 9.31 -22.55
C GLU A 139 9.39 8.63 -21.91
N ARG A 140 10.46 9.38 -21.61
CA ARG A 140 11.66 8.84 -20.94
C ARG A 140 11.35 8.54 -19.47
N GLU A 141 10.72 9.46 -18.76
CA GLU A 141 10.27 9.27 -17.38
C GLU A 141 9.31 8.09 -17.26
N LEU A 142 8.36 7.97 -18.20
CA LEU A 142 7.42 6.86 -18.22
C LEU A 142 8.12 5.50 -18.46
N ARG A 143 9.08 5.45 -19.40
CA ARG A 143 9.88 4.24 -19.62
C ARG A 143 10.67 3.85 -18.38
N GLN A 144 11.34 4.81 -17.74
CA GLN A 144 12.12 4.57 -16.54
C GLN A 144 11.23 4.07 -15.39
N PHE A 145 10.05 4.68 -15.21
CA PHE A 145 9.06 4.23 -14.23
C PHE A 145 8.70 2.75 -14.43
N TRP A 146 8.37 2.34 -15.66
CA TRP A 146 7.99 0.94 -15.93
C TRP A 146 9.16 -0.04 -15.79
N GLU A 147 10.40 0.35 -16.14
CA GLU A 147 11.57 -0.49 -15.90
C GLU A 147 11.84 -0.68 -14.40
N THR A 148 11.74 0.38 -13.60
CA THR A 148 11.83 0.29 -12.14
C THR A 148 10.69 -0.58 -11.56
N ALA A 149 9.46 -0.41 -12.05
CA ALA A 149 8.32 -1.22 -11.62
C ALA A 149 8.52 -2.72 -11.90
N ARG A 150 9.05 -3.08 -13.08
CA ARG A 150 9.41 -4.47 -13.43
C ARG A 150 10.51 -5.03 -12.56
N LEU A 151 11.51 -4.23 -12.21
CA LEU A 151 12.57 -4.67 -11.30
C LEU A 151 12.00 -4.97 -9.91
N LYS A 152 11.21 -4.05 -9.35
CA LYS A 152 10.57 -4.21 -8.04
C LYS A 152 9.61 -5.41 -8.03
N ASP A 153 8.84 -5.60 -9.09
CA ASP A 153 7.92 -6.74 -9.22
C ASP A 153 8.65 -8.10 -9.15
N ARG A 154 9.76 -8.24 -9.90
CA ARG A 154 10.60 -9.45 -9.86
C ARG A 154 11.19 -9.70 -8.47
N GLN A 155 11.64 -8.64 -7.78
CA GLN A 155 12.20 -8.76 -6.43
C GLN A 155 11.16 -9.13 -5.37
N ALA A 156 9.92 -8.69 -5.55
CA ALA A 156 8.82 -8.96 -4.61
C ALA A 156 8.04 -10.25 -4.92
N GLY A 157 8.29 -10.91 -6.07
CA GLY A 157 7.59 -12.12 -6.49
C GLY A 157 6.22 -11.88 -7.14
N GLY A 158 5.97 -10.64 -7.54
CA GLY A 158 4.74 -10.19 -8.20
C GLY A 158 3.63 -9.73 -7.26
N ASP A 159 2.74 -8.87 -7.76
CA ASP A 159 1.56 -8.40 -7.04
C ASP A 159 0.30 -9.23 -7.36
N LYS A 160 0.30 -10.47 -6.86
CA LYS A 160 -0.67 -11.51 -7.26
C LYS A 160 -1.99 -11.48 -6.50
N HIS A 161 -2.00 -10.92 -5.30
CA HIS A 161 -3.16 -10.98 -4.41
C HIS A 161 -4.10 -9.81 -4.68
N GLU A 162 -5.40 -10.09 -4.65
CA GLU A 162 -6.44 -9.07 -4.70
C GLU A 162 -6.33 -8.11 -3.50
N ILE A 163 -6.82 -6.89 -3.69
CA ILE A 163 -6.92 -5.92 -2.60
C ILE A 163 -7.98 -6.39 -1.60
N SER A 164 -7.53 -6.77 -0.40
CA SER A 164 -8.38 -7.21 0.71
C SER A 164 -9.37 -6.13 1.17
N GLU A 165 -10.43 -6.53 1.88
CA GLU A 165 -11.44 -5.59 2.42
C GLU A 165 -10.91 -4.70 3.56
N GLY A 166 -9.83 -5.13 4.23
CA GLY A 166 -9.22 -4.39 5.32
C GLY A 166 -7.90 -5.00 5.78
N ILE A 167 -7.19 -4.27 6.62
CA ILE A 167 -5.89 -4.72 7.14
C ILE A 167 -6.13 -5.68 8.30
N GLU A 168 -5.75 -6.95 8.12
CA GLU A 168 -5.77 -7.92 9.20
C GLU A 168 -4.53 -7.75 10.09
N PRO A 169 -4.71 -7.49 11.40
CA PRO A 169 -3.57 -7.35 12.29
C PRO A 169 -2.80 -8.68 12.37
N PRO A 170 -1.46 -8.63 12.45
CA PRO A 170 -0.64 -9.83 12.55
C PRO A 170 -1.10 -10.67 13.75
N ARG A 171 -1.31 -11.97 13.54
CA ARG A 171 -1.67 -12.89 14.63
C ARG A 171 -0.65 -12.73 15.75
N LYS A 172 -1.12 -12.40 16.95
CA LYS A 172 -0.26 -12.38 18.14
C LYS A 172 0.32 -13.77 18.29
N ARG A 173 1.66 -13.87 18.35
CA ARG A 173 2.30 -15.14 18.72
C ARG A 173 1.67 -15.58 20.05
N PRO A 174 1.28 -16.86 20.19
CA PRO A 174 0.76 -17.34 21.47
C PRO A 174 1.77 -16.99 22.57
N PRO A 175 1.28 -16.60 23.77
CA PRO A 175 2.17 -16.33 24.88
C PRO A 175 3.04 -17.56 25.11
N ARG A 176 4.36 -17.34 25.22
CA ARG A 176 5.32 -18.41 25.50
C ARG A 176 4.90 -19.19 26.74
N THR A 177 5.00 -20.51 26.67
CA THR A 177 4.69 -21.38 27.81
C THR A 177 5.68 -21.13 28.96
N PRO A 178 5.34 -21.47 30.21
CA PRO A 178 6.28 -21.40 31.33
C PRO A 178 7.59 -22.14 31.05
N GLU A 179 7.51 -23.31 30.40
CA GLU A 179 8.65 -24.14 30.02
C GLU A 179 9.60 -23.42 29.03
N GLU A 180 9.07 -22.73 28.03
CA GLU A 180 9.89 -21.93 27.09
C GLU A 180 10.59 -20.74 27.77
N ARG A 181 10.00 -20.20 28.85
CA ARG A 181 10.65 -19.16 29.66
C ARG A 181 11.78 -19.74 30.49
N GLU A 182 11.58 -20.90 31.10
CA GLU A 182 12.61 -21.60 31.90
C GLU A 182 13.79 -22.07 31.06
N GLN A 183 13.55 -22.51 29.82
CA GLN A 183 14.62 -22.87 28.87
C GLN A 183 15.47 -21.66 28.45
N LEU A 184 14.88 -20.47 28.33
CA LEU A 184 15.65 -19.24 28.04
C LEU A 184 16.46 -18.76 29.24
N ILE A 185 15.88 -18.85 30.44
CA ILE A 185 16.58 -18.48 31.68
C ILE A 185 17.75 -19.44 31.92
N SER A 186 17.53 -20.74 31.75
CA SER A 186 18.61 -21.73 31.86
C SER A 186 19.66 -21.56 30.76
N GLY A 187 19.26 -21.33 29.50
CA GLY A 187 20.19 -21.06 28.40
C GLY A 187 21.04 -19.80 28.62
N ALA A 188 20.47 -18.72 29.17
CA ALA A 188 21.21 -17.51 29.51
C ALA A 188 22.17 -17.71 30.69
N LEU A 189 21.77 -18.49 31.69
CA LEU A 189 22.61 -18.87 32.83
C LEU A 189 23.81 -19.72 32.39
N TRP A 190 23.59 -20.71 31.52
CA TRP A 190 24.67 -21.55 30.98
C TRP A 190 25.60 -20.77 30.02
N GLY A 191 25.06 -19.82 29.26
CA GLY A 191 25.87 -18.92 28.41
C GLY A 191 26.80 -18.01 29.22
N GLY A 192 26.45 -17.64 30.45
CA GLY A 192 27.29 -16.87 31.36
C GLY A 192 28.41 -17.67 32.02
N VAL A 193 28.19 -18.97 32.30
CA VAL A 193 29.20 -19.85 32.92
C VAL A 193 30.28 -20.27 31.90
N GLY A 194 29.93 -20.41 30.62
CA GLY A 194 30.88 -20.77 29.55
C GLY A 194 31.88 -19.70 29.12
N VAL A 195 31.74 -18.45 29.61
CA VAL A 195 32.71 -17.36 29.36
C VAL A 195 33.76 -17.26 30.48
N MET A 196 33.62 -18.04 31.55
CA MET A 196 34.53 -18.07 32.71
C MET A 196 35.26 -19.42 32.86
N SER A 197 35.40 -20.20 31.78
CA SER A 197 36.20 -21.44 31.74
C SER A 197 37.30 -21.35 30.70
#